data_AF-A0A534JMS1-F1
#
_entry.id   AF-A0A534JMS1-F1
#
_cell.length_a   1.000
_cell.length_b   1.000
_cell.length_c   1.000
_cell.angle_alpha   90.00
_cell.angle_beta   90.00
_cell.angle_gamma   90.00
#
_symmetry.space_group_name_H-M   'P 1'
#
loop_
_entity.id
_entity.type
_entity.pdbx_description
1 polymer ?
#
loop_
_entity_poly.entity_id
_entity_poly.type
_entity_poly.pdbx_seq_one_letter_code
_entity_poly.pdbx_strand_id
1 'polypeptide(L)'
;MARATTIQALRNRGISKKTAEILADAGFTLEKLSASKVERLAKFIAKKEAEKVLKKLGAAPVEAKPAPRREKARPSVRAKKPAAKAAEAEPETPLTIPVKALPLNSGEQEIADGLKEIGRWLPRFVVTEVAKKIHGLKLSKKRLQEVLEKICLKFDLHVIDANESAGIVSAQSIGEPGTQMTMRTFHYAGVAEMNVTLGLPRLIEIVDARRVPSTPIMELYVKTGHGDLEKMRKIATEIEMTSLEDVASIETDLVNMRVLAFPD
;
A
#
# COMPACT_ATOMS: atom_id res chain seq x y z
N MET A 1 -22.30 15.06 1.79
CA MET A 1 -22.07 16.20 0.86
C MET A 1 -22.10 17.49 1.67
N ALA A 2 -21.21 18.43 1.36
CA ALA A 2 -21.18 19.74 2.01
C ALA A 2 -22.48 20.53 1.71
N ARG A 3 -22.98 21.32 2.67
CA ARG A 3 -24.21 22.13 2.55
C ARG A 3 -24.27 22.91 1.22
N ALA A 4 -23.15 23.53 0.84
CA ALA A 4 -23.02 24.30 -0.40
C ALA A 4 -23.20 23.45 -1.68
N THR A 5 -22.67 22.23 -1.70
CA THR A 5 -22.76 21.36 -2.89
C THR A 5 -24.17 20.82 -3.09
N THR A 6 -24.90 20.56 -2.00
CA THR A 6 -26.32 20.15 -2.06
C THR A 6 -27.22 21.28 -2.55
N ILE A 7 -27.01 22.52 -2.06
CA ILE A 7 -27.77 23.70 -2.51
C ILE A 7 -27.53 23.96 -4.01
N GLN A 8 -26.29 23.85 -4.47
CA GLN A 8 -25.94 24.06 -5.87
C GLN A 8 -26.56 22.98 -6.78
N ALA A 9 -26.53 21.72 -6.36
CA ALA A 9 -27.16 20.63 -7.11
C ALA A 9 -28.69 20.76 -7.22
N LEU A 10 -29.36 21.28 -6.18
CA LEU A 10 -30.81 21.55 -6.22
C LEU A 10 -31.14 22.76 -7.10
N ARG A 11 -30.27 23.77 -7.12
CA ARG A 11 -30.40 24.94 -8.03
C ARG A 11 -30.24 24.54 -9.50
N ASN A 12 -29.27 23.69 -9.83
CA ASN A 12 -29.07 23.20 -11.21
C ASN A 12 -30.27 22.36 -11.70
N ARG A 13 -31.06 21.77 -10.79
CA ARG A 13 -32.34 21.08 -11.09
C ARG A 13 -33.55 22.02 -11.12
N GLY A 14 -33.34 23.34 -11.05
CA GLY A 14 -34.38 24.36 -11.19
C GLY A 14 -35.29 24.53 -9.98
N ILE A 15 -34.80 24.23 -8.76
CA ILE A 15 -35.50 24.48 -7.49
C ILE A 15 -35.10 25.88 -6.96
N SER A 16 -36.05 26.60 -6.36
CA SER A 16 -35.80 27.97 -5.88
C SER A 16 -34.75 28.00 -4.76
N LYS A 17 -33.96 29.08 -4.68
CA LYS A 17 -32.87 29.22 -3.69
C LYS A 17 -33.35 29.03 -2.25
N LYS A 18 -34.50 29.64 -1.92
CA LYS A 18 -35.11 29.57 -0.58
C LYS A 18 -35.53 28.15 -0.21
N THR A 19 -36.15 27.41 -1.14
CA THR A 19 -36.53 26.01 -0.91
C THR A 19 -35.33 25.06 -0.85
N ALA A 20 -34.24 25.35 -1.57
CA ALA A 20 -33.02 24.54 -1.53
C ALA A 20 -32.25 24.72 -0.21
N GLU A 21 -32.23 25.93 0.34
CA GLU A 21 -31.64 26.24 1.65
C GLU A 21 -32.41 25.54 2.77
N ILE A 22 -33.75 25.60 2.77
CA ILE A 22 -34.59 24.92 3.78
C ILE A 22 -34.40 23.40 3.76
N LEU A 23 -34.31 22.78 2.58
CA LEU A 23 -34.08 21.33 2.46
C LEU A 23 -32.66 20.92 2.85
N ALA A 24 -31.67 21.76 2.58
CA ALA A 24 -30.29 21.52 2.99
C ALA A 24 -30.12 21.69 4.52
N ASP A 25 -30.81 22.65 5.13
CA ASP A 25 -30.80 22.87 6.58
C ASP A 25 -31.56 21.77 7.33
N ALA A 26 -32.61 21.20 6.72
CA ALA A 26 -33.27 19.99 7.20
C ALA A 26 -32.44 18.70 7.01
N GLY A 27 -31.22 18.79 6.46
CA GLY A 27 -30.27 17.67 6.37
C GLY A 27 -30.56 16.66 5.28
N PHE A 28 -31.40 16.98 4.30
CA PHE A 28 -31.73 16.06 3.21
C PHE A 28 -30.63 16.06 2.13
N THR A 29 -30.03 14.89 1.88
CA THR A 29 -29.10 14.67 0.76
C THR A 29 -29.87 14.29 -0.51
N LEU A 30 -29.26 14.46 -1.70
CA LEU A 30 -29.91 14.18 -2.98
C LEU A 30 -30.49 12.76 -3.08
N GLU A 31 -29.81 11.77 -2.49
CA GLU A 31 -30.24 10.37 -2.43
C GLU A 31 -31.44 10.16 -1.48
N LYS A 32 -31.47 10.89 -0.35
CA LYS A 32 -32.59 10.84 0.59
C LYS A 32 -33.81 11.58 0.05
N LEU A 33 -33.62 12.61 -0.79
CA LEU A 33 -34.69 13.33 -1.46
C LEU A 33 -35.37 12.49 -2.54
N SER A 34 -34.60 11.73 -3.35
CA SER A 34 -35.16 10.83 -4.36
C SER A 34 -35.93 9.64 -3.76
N ALA A 35 -35.54 9.18 -2.57
CA ALA A 35 -36.20 8.09 -1.85
C ALA A 35 -37.37 8.53 -0.95
N SER A 36 -37.58 9.84 -0.75
CA SER A 36 -38.57 10.36 0.21
C SER A 36 -39.99 10.49 -0.37
N LYS A 37 -41.01 10.14 0.44
CA LYS A 37 -42.44 10.30 0.10
C LYS A 37 -42.91 11.76 0.31
N VAL A 38 -43.87 12.19 -0.50
CA VAL A 38 -44.43 13.58 -0.52
C VAL A 38 -44.86 14.08 0.86
N GLU A 39 -45.36 13.19 1.73
CA GLU A 39 -45.78 13.51 3.10
C GLU A 39 -44.65 13.99 4.03
N ARG A 40 -43.42 13.48 3.84
CA ARG A 40 -42.26 13.92 4.65
C ARG A 40 -41.74 15.27 4.20
N LEU A 41 -41.85 15.58 2.91
CA LEU A 41 -41.49 16.89 2.35
C LEU A 41 -42.55 17.96 2.65
N ALA A 42 -43.82 17.57 2.74
CA ALA A 42 -44.94 18.44 3.06
C ALA A 42 -44.91 19.03 4.49
N LYS A 43 -44.08 18.48 5.39
CA LYS A 43 -43.86 19.04 6.74
C LYS A 43 -42.97 20.28 6.74
N PHE A 44 -42.15 20.45 5.69
CA PHE A 44 -41.16 21.53 5.61
C PHE A 44 -41.46 22.52 4.48
N ILE A 45 -42.27 22.11 3.49
CA ILE A 45 -42.62 22.91 2.30
C ILE A 45 -44.10 22.69 1.93
N ALA A 46 -44.74 23.65 1.26
CA ALA A 46 -46.11 23.51 0.77
C ALA A 46 -46.28 22.29 -0.17
N LYS A 47 -47.40 21.56 -0.05
CA LYS A 47 -47.68 20.31 -0.80
C LYS A 47 -47.47 20.44 -2.32
N LYS A 48 -47.85 21.58 -2.91
CA LYS A 48 -47.67 21.88 -4.34
C LYS A 48 -46.21 22.02 -4.76
N GLU A 49 -45.33 22.44 -3.86
CA GLU A 49 -43.89 22.59 -4.13
C GLU A 49 -43.14 21.28 -3.92
N ALA A 50 -43.57 20.45 -2.96
CA ALA A 50 -43.03 19.10 -2.77
C ALA A 50 -43.22 18.21 -4.01
N GLU A 51 -44.40 18.27 -4.66
CA GLU A 51 -44.66 17.55 -5.91
C GLU A 51 -43.81 18.08 -7.08
N LYS A 52 -43.57 19.40 -7.13
CA LYS A 52 -42.69 20.02 -8.14
C LYS A 52 -41.24 19.61 -7.95
N VAL A 53 -40.77 19.48 -6.70
CA VAL A 53 -39.42 19.01 -6.38
C VAL A 53 -39.23 17.55 -6.80
N LEU A 54 -40.21 16.67 -6.54
CA LEU A 54 -40.13 15.26 -6.95
C LEU A 54 -40.11 15.10 -8.47
N LYS A 55 -40.96 15.85 -9.20
CA LYS A 55 -40.98 15.85 -10.67
C LYS A 55 -39.68 16.38 -11.28
N LYS A 56 -39.06 17.40 -10.67
CA LYS A 56 -37.77 17.97 -11.14
C LYS A 56 -36.55 17.14 -10.73
N LEU A 57 -36.64 16.30 -9.70
CA LEU A 57 -35.58 15.36 -9.32
C LEU A 57 -35.49 14.13 -10.25
N GLY A 58 -36.61 13.75 -10.88
CA GLY A 58 -36.68 12.65 -11.86
C GLY A 58 -36.25 13.03 -13.28
N ALA A 59 -36.18 14.31 -13.61
CA ALA A 59 -35.63 14.79 -14.89
C ALA A 59 -34.12 15.05 -14.71
N ALA A 60 -33.28 14.17 -15.25
CA ALA A 60 -31.83 14.35 -15.24
C ALA A 60 -31.43 15.66 -15.95
N PRO A 61 -30.52 16.48 -15.39
CA PRO A 61 -30.07 17.69 -16.07
C PRO A 61 -29.08 17.36 -17.18
N VAL A 62 -29.33 17.92 -18.36
CA VAL A 62 -28.33 18.11 -19.41
C VAL A 62 -27.55 19.38 -19.05
N GLU A 63 -26.29 19.24 -18.63
CA GLU A 63 -25.33 20.36 -18.61
C GLU A 63 -24.14 20.02 -19.51
N ALA A 64 -23.83 20.97 -20.39
CA ALA A 64 -22.77 20.94 -21.39
C ALA A 64 -21.39 20.97 -20.72
N LYS A 65 -20.48 20.11 -21.19
CA LYS A 65 -19.07 20.09 -20.79
C LYS A 65 -18.31 21.30 -21.37
N PRO A 66 -17.43 21.98 -20.62
CA PRO A 66 -16.41 22.85 -21.20
C PRO A 66 -15.36 22.00 -21.94
N ALA A 67 -14.76 22.58 -22.99
CA ALA A 67 -13.82 21.91 -23.89
C ALA A 67 -12.59 21.31 -23.17
N PRO A 68 -12.14 20.10 -23.55
CA PRO A 68 -10.94 19.48 -22.98
C PRO A 68 -9.66 20.05 -23.62
N ARG A 69 -8.67 20.41 -22.79
CA ARG A 69 -7.27 20.54 -23.23
C ARG A 69 -6.75 19.16 -23.66
N ARG A 70 -6.06 19.12 -24.80
CA ARG A 70 -5.50 17.89 -25.41
C ARG A 70 -4.50 17.19 -24.49
N GLU A 71 -4.80 15.95 -24.12
CA GLU A 71 -3.80 14.94 -23.75
C GLU A 71 -3.84 13.80 -24.78
N LYS A 72 -2.64 13.29 -25.09
CA LYS A 72 -2.36 12.37 -26.20
C LYS A 72 -3.04 11.01 -26.02
N ALA A 73 -3.47 10.44 -27.14
CA ALA A 73 -4.28 9.23 -27.24
C ALA A 73 -3.57 7.95 -26.77
N ARG A 74 -4.29 7.11 -26.01
CA ARG A 74 -4.11 5.66 -26.02
C ARG A 74 -5.15 5.03 -26.97
N PRO A 75 -4.80 3.99 -27.76
CA PRO A 75 -5.68 3.46 -28.79
C PRO A 75 -6.92 2.75 -28.22
N SER A 76 -8.04 2.94 -28.91
CA SER A 76 -9.36 2.38 -28.61
C SER A 76 -9.47 0.89 -28.91
N VAL A 77 -9.98 0.13 -27.95
CA VAL A 77 -10.47 -1.24 -28.11
C VAL A 77 -11.66 -1.24 -29.07
N ARG A 78 -11.49 -1.90 -30.22
CA ARG A 78 -12.51 -2.09 -31.25
C ARG A 78 -13.50 -3.18 -30.80
N ALA A 79 -14.80 -2.91 -30.93
CA ALA A 79 -15.88 -3.83 -30.62
C ALA A 79 -15.75 -5.16 -31.41
N LYS A 80 -15.98 -6.28 -30.72
CA LYS A 80 -16.02 -7.65 -31.28
C LYS A 80 -17.22 -7.83 -32.23
N LYS A 81 -16.96 -8.36 -33.43
CA LYS A 81 -17.92 -8.99 -34.35
C LYS A 81 -18.10 -10.48 -33.95
N PRO A 82 -19.21 -11.17 -34.31
CA PRO A 82 -19.55 -12.49 -33.77
C PRO A 82 -18.67 -13.61 -34.30
N ALA A 83 -18.64 -14.69 -33.51
CA ALA A 83 -17.76 -15.85 -33.57
C ALA A 83 -17.75 -16.62 -34.89
N ALA A 84 -16.54 -17.04 -35.30
CA ALA A 84 -16.30 -18.17 -36.18
C ALA A 84 -15.59 -19.28 -35.38
N LYS A 85 -16.31 -20.39 -35.23
CA LYS A 85 -15.94 -21.78 -34.88
C LYS A 85 -14.58 -22.08 -34.24
N ALA A 86 -14.67 -22.57 -33.00
CA ALA A 86 -13.95 -23.65 -32.34
C ALA A 86 -12.63 -24.13 -32.98
N ALA A 87 -11.52 -23.81 -32.31
CA ALA A 87 -10.36 -24.67 -32.19
C ALA A 87 -10.11 -24.90 -30.69
N GLU A 88 -9.97 -26.18 -30.36
CA GLU A 88 -9.82 -26.87 -29.07
C GLU A 88 -9.33 -26.04 -27.87
N ALA A 89 -10.10 -26.13 -26.78
CA ALA A 89 -9.69 -25.68 -25.46
C ALA A 89 -8.70 -26.68 -24.87
N GLU A 90 -7.43 -26.29 -24.74
CA GLU A 90 -6.55 -26.92 -23.77
C GLU A 90 -7.11 -26.65 -22.36
N PRO A 91 -7.22 -27.67 -21.49
CA PRO A 91 -7.77 -27.47 -20.16
C PRO A 91 -6.90 -26.49 -19.39
N GLU A 92 -7.49 -25.38 -18.95
CA GLU A 92 -6.85 -24.39 -18.09
C GLU A 92 -6.22 -25.11 -16.89
N THR A 93 -4.89 -25.16 -16.86
CA THR A 93 -4.14 -25.67 -15.71
C THR A 93 -4.60 -24.88 -14.48
N PRO A 94 -5.15 -25.53 -13.44
CA PRO A 94 -5.67 -24.83 -12.29
C PRO A 94 -4.56 -23.96 -11.68
N LEU A 95 -4.87 -22.69 -11.39
CA LEU A 95 -4.00 -21.78 -10.67
C LEU A 95 -3.62 -22.41 -9.32
N THR A 96 -2.46 -23.06 -9.27
CA THR A 96 -1.87 -23.57 -8.04
C THR A 96 -1.52 -22.36 -7.19
N ILE A 97 -2.32 -22.10 -6.16
CA ILE A 97 -1.94 -21.21 -5.07
C ILE A 97 -0.59 -21.75 -4.57
N PRO A 98 0.51 -20.99 -4.65
CA PRO A 98 1.78 -21.46 -4.13
C PRO A 98 1.58 -21.65 -2.62
N VAL A 99 1.53 -22.90 -2.19
CA VAL A 99 1.49 -23.25 -0.77
C VAL A 99 2.84 -22.80 -0.20
N LYS A 100 2.87 -21.59 0.36
CA LYS A 100 4.08 -20.97 0.91
C LYS A 100 4.70 -21.78 2.05
N ALA A 101 3.96 -22.73 2.61
CA ALA A 101 4.44 -23.66 3.61
C ALA A 101 4.84 -24.99 2.94
N LEU A 102 6.14 -25.32 3.02
CA LEU A 102 6.63 -26.66 2.70
C LEU A 102 5.86 -27.71 3.53
N PRO A 103 5.52 -28.88 2.96
CA PRO A 103 4.87 -29.96 3.69
C PRO A 103 5.75 -30.40 4.87
N LEU A 104 5.14 -30.82 5.97
CA LEU A 104 5.86 -31.25 7.16
C LEU A 104 6.81 -32.42 6.85
N ASN A 105 8.08 -32.27 7.19
CA ASN A 105 9.05 -33.38 7.13
C ASN A 105 8.64 -34.48 8.11
N SER A 106 9.07 -35.73 7.88
CA SER A 106 8.73 -36.88 8.73
C SER A 106 9.00 -36.63 10.23
N GLY A 107 10.15 -36.03 10.57
CA GLY A 107 10.47 -35.66 11.95
C GLY A 107 9.60 -34.53 12.54
N GLU A 108 9.06 -33.65 11.70
CA GLU A 108 8.14 -32.60 12.14
C GLU A 108 6.72 -33.11 12.32
N GLN A 109 6.33 -34.16 11.59
CA GLN A 109 5.05 -34.84 11.78
C GLN A 109 5.02 -35.60 13.12
N GLU A 110 6.11 -36.29 13.48
CA GLU A 110 6.23 -36.96 14.79
C GLU A 110 6.13 -35.98 15.96
N ILE A 111 6.75 -34.79 15.84
CA ILE A 111 6.65 -33.74 16.86
C ILE A 111 5.25 -33.12 16.86
N ALA A 112 4.64 -32.90 15.69
CA ALA A 112 3.29 -32.35 15.59
C ALA A 112 2.25 -33.30 16.19
N ASP A 113 2.42 -34.61 16.00
CA ASP A 113 1.53 -35.61 16.59
C ASP A 113 1.77 -35.75 18.10
N GLY A 114 3.02 -35.67 18.57
CA GLY A 114 3.32 -35.56 20.00
C GLY A 114 2.72 -34.30 20.65
N LEU A 115 2.68 -33.18 19.92
CA LEU A 115 2.02 -31.94 20.39
C LEU A 115 0.50 -32.05 20.41
N LYS A 116 -0.11 -32.77 19.45
CA LYS A 116 -1.55 -33.08 19.46
C LYS A 116 -1.93 -33.97 20.64
N GLU A 117 -1.11 -34.96 20.98
CA GLU A 117 -1.33 -35.81 22.17
C GLU A 117 -1.29 -34.99 23.47
N ILE A 118 -0.44 -33.96 23.54
CA ILE A 118 -0.31 -33.07 24.69
C ILE A 118 -1.42 -31.99 24.71
N GLY A 119 -2.15 -31.81 23.60
CA GLY A 119 -3.19 -30.78 23.46
C GLY A 119 -2.65 -29.35 23.50
N ARG A 120 -1.36 -29.15 23.24
CA ARG A 120 -0.69 -27.84 23.23
C ARG A 120 -0.20 -27.46 21.85
N TRP A 121 -0.08 -26.16 21.63
CA TRP A 121 0.30 -25.57 20.36
C TRP A 121 1.66 -24.89 20.45
N LEU A 122 2.51 -25.08 19.44
CA LEU A 122 3.78 -24.39 19.29
C LEU A 122 3.92 -23.79 17.88
N PRO A 123 4.60 -22.64 17.72
CA PRO A 123 4.90 -22.08 16.41
C PRO A 123 5.74 -23.03 15.53
N ARG A 124 5.46 -23.03 14.23
CA ARG A 124 6.13 -23.87 13.24
C ARG A 124 7.66 -23.75 13.27
N PHE A 125 8.18 -22.54 13.47
CA PHE A 125 9.61 -22.29 13.58
C PHE A 125 10.26 -23.08 14.72
N VAL A 126 9.60 -23.14 15.88
CA VAL A 126 10.08 -23.90 17.04
C VAL A 126 10.08 -25.40 16.73
N VAL A 127 9.01 -25.90 16.09
CA VAL A 127 8.92 -27.32 15.68
C VAL A 127 10.04 -27.69 14.71
N THR A 128 10.33 -26.85 13.72
CA THR A 128 11.41 -27.09 12.75
C THR A 128 12.78 -27.06 13.41
N GLU A 129 13.05 -26.12 14.33
CA GLU A 129 14.31 -26.06 15.08
C GLU A 129 14.49 -27.27 16.01
N VAL A 130 13.41 -27.72 16.64
CA VAL A 130 13.42 -28.92 17.48
C VAL A 130 13.67 -30.17 16.63
N ALA A 131 13.04 -30.28 15.45
CA ALA A 131 13.28 -31.37 14.50
C ALA A 131 14.75 -31.41 14.04
N LYS A 132 15.34 -30.27 13.67
CA LYS A 132 16.76 -30.19 13.29
C LYS A 132 17.68 -30.65 14.42
N LYS A 133 17.41 -30.26 15.67
CA LYS A 133 18.22 -30.65 16.83
C LYS A 133 18.04 -32.12 17.23
N ILE A 134 16.88 -32.71 16.94
CA ILE A 134 16.60 -34.13 17.19
C ILE A 134 17.18 -35.02 16.07
N HIS A 135 17.29 -34.51 14.83
CA HIS A 135 18.01 -35.17 13.74
C HIS A 135 19.50 -35.35 14.09
N GLY A 136 19.80 -36.46 14.77
CA GLY A 136 21.14 -36.79 15.27
C GLY A 136 21.13 -37.48 16.64
N LEU A 137 20.04 -37.34 17.41
CA LEU A 137 19.88 -37.94 18.73
C LEU A 137 18.80 -39.03 18.66
N LYS A 138 19.19 -40.31 18.84
CA LYS A 138 18.23 -41.41 19.01
C LYS A 138 17.54 -41.29 20.37
N LEU A 139 16.47 -40.51 20.44
CA LEU A 139 15.66 -40.36 21.66
C LEU A 139 14.56 -41.43 21.72
N SER A 140 14.26 -41.90 22.92
CA SER A 140 13.07 -42.71 23.18
C SER A 140 11.81 -41.83 23.15
N LYS A 141 10.66 -42.40 22.77
CA LYS A 141 9.37 -41.69 22.73
C LYS A 141 9.04 -40.96 24.04
N LYS A 142 9.36 -41.57 25.20
CA LYS A 142 9.18 -40.96 26.53
C LYS A 142 10.03 -39.71 26.73
N ARG A 143 11.33 -39.76 26.38
CA ARG A 143 12.22 -38.60 26.52
C ARG A 143 11.85 -37.47 25.56
N LEU A 144 11.34 -37.81 24.37
CA LEU A 144 10.81 -36.82 23.43
C LEU A 144 9.61 -36.09 24.04
N GLN A 145 8.68 -36.82 24.65
CA GLN A 145 7.50 -36.23 25.30
C GLN A 145 7.88 -35.30 26.46
N GLU A 146 8.82 -35.72 27.33
CA GLU A 146 9.34 -34.86 28.42
C GLU A 146 10.00 -33.57 27.90
N VAL A 147 10.73 -33.66 26.78
CA VAL A 147 11.36 -32.50 26.14
C VAL A 147 10.30 -31.56 25.58
N LEU A 148 9.28 -32.09 24.90
CA LEU A 148 8.18 -31.29 24.35
C LEU A 148 7.39 -30.60 25.47
N GLU A 149 7.12 -31.30 26.57
CA GLU A 149 6.44 -30.73 27.74
C GLU A 149 7.25 -29.58 28.36
N LYS A 150 8.57 -29.76 28.54
CA LYS A 150 9.46 -28.70 29.03
C LYS A 150 9.53 -27.50 28.09
N ILE A 151 9.51 -27.73 26.77
CA ILE A 151 9.50 -26.66 25.77
C ILE A 151 8.19 -25.89 25.84
N CYS A 152 7.05 -26.59 25.92
CA CYS A 152 5.75 -25.94 26.07
C CYS A 152 5.68 -25.12 27.36
N LEU A 153 6.12 -25.68 28.49
CA LEU A 153 6.16 -24.98 29.76
C LEU A 153 7.05 -23.74 29.70
N LYS A 154 8.24 -23.84 29.11
CA LYS A 154 9.11 -22.66 28.91
C LYS A 154 8.48 -21.64 27.98
N PHE A 155 7.82 -22.07 26.92
CA PHE A 155 7.14 -21.16 26.00
C PHE A 155 6.06 -20.37 26.74
N ASP A 156 5.19 -21.04 27.50
CA ASP A 156 4.12 -20.42 28.26
C ASP A 156 4.65 -19.42 29.31
N LEU A 157 5.78 -19.72 29.95
CA LEU A 157 6.45 -18.81 30.91
C LEU A 157 7.02 -17.53 30.27
N HIS A 158 7.31 -17.53 28.97
CA HIS A 158 7.91 -16.38 28.27
C HIS A 158 6.88 -15.63 27.41
N VAL A 159 5.59 -15.97 27.53
CA VAL A 159 4.53 -15.18 26.93
C VAL A 159 4.38 -13.89 27.72
N ILE A 160 4.10 -12.79 27.03
CA ILE A 160 3.80 -11.51 27.66
C ILE A 160 2.52 -11.62 28.51
N ASP A 161 2.54 -11.05 29.71
CA ASP A 161 1.37 -11.02 30.58
C ASP A 161 0.21 -10.23 29.95
N ALA A 162 -1.01 -10.69 30.20
CA ALA A 162 -2.20 -10.01 29.72
C ALA A 162 -2.34 -8.62 30.38
N ASN A 163 -2.73 -7.62 29.59
CA ASN A 163 -2.86 -6.20 29.99
C ASN A 163 -1.54 -5.47 30.28
N GLU A 164 -0.40 -6.04 29.92
CA GLU A 164 0.88 -5.33 29.96
C GLU A 164 0.90 -4.15 28.98
N SER A 165 1.56 -3.05 29.36
CA SER A 165 1.59 -1.82 28.55
C SER A 165 2.65 -1.89 27.44
N ALA A 166 2.48 -2.85 26.53
CA ALA A 166 3.44 -3.13 25.46
C ALA A 166 3.72 -1.90 24.59
N GLY A 167 2.74 -1.01 24.39
CA GLY A 167 2.91 0.21 23.61
C GLY A 167 3.88 1.21 24.24
N ILE A 168 3.78 1.44 25.55
CA ILE A 168 4.66 2.38 26.26
C ILE A 168 6.08 1.82 26.34
N VAL A 169 6.21 0.54 26.70
CA VAL A 169 7.52 -0.13 26.78
C VAL A 169 8.20 -0.14 25.42
N SER A 170 7.45 -0.42 24.34
CA SER A 170 8.00 -0.39 22.97
C SER A 170 8.44 1.01 22.55
N ALA A 171 7.64 2.04 22.84
CA ALA A 171 7.95 3.42 22.51
C ALA A 171 9.21 3.93 23.25
N GLN A 172 9.36 3.59 24.53
CA GLN A 172 10.57 3.90 25.28
C GLN A 172 11.78 3.13 24.72
N SER A 173 11.62 1.82 24.48
CA SER A 173 12.70 0.95 24.01
C SER A 173 13.29 1.39 22.67
N ILE A 174 12.47 1.94 21.76
CA ILE A 174 12.96 2.50 20.48
C ILE A 174 13.50 3.93 20.62
N GLY A 175 12.94 4.73 21.54
CA GLY A 175 13.28 6.15 21.71
C GLY A 175 14.55 6.40 22.55
N GLU A 176 14.76 5.62 23.60
CA GLU A 176 15.92 5.73 24.51
C GLU A 176 17.28 5.68 23.79
N PRO A 177 17.56 4.72 22.88
CA PRO A 177 18.82 4.69 22.15
C PRO A 177 18.96 5.87 21.16
N GLY A 178 17.87 6.53 20.78
CA GLY A 178 17.89 7.70 19.89
C GLY A 178 18.74 8.84 20.44
N THR A 179 18.75 9.04 21.76
CA THR A 179 19.58 10.04 22.44
C THR A 179 21.08 9.70 22.38
N GLN A 180 21.40 8.40 22.44
CA GLN A 180 22.76 7.87 22.38
C GLN A 180 23.30 7.79 20.95
N MET A 181 22.43 7.88 19.94
CA MET A 181 22.79 7.75 18.52
C MET A 181 23.46 9.00 17.93
N THR A 182 23.57 10.08 18.70
CA THR A 182 24.03 11.41 18.24
C THR A 182 25.52 11.48 17.84
N MET A 183 26.38 10.58 18.36
CA MET A 183 27.85 10.67 18.16
C MET A 183 28.51 9.48 17.44
N ARG A 184 27.76 8.43 17.06
CA ARG A 184 28.36 7.16 16.57
C ARG A 184 28.50 7.00 15.05
N THR A 185 28.18 7.99 14.22
CA THR A 185 28.01 7.76 12.77
C THR A 185 29.03 8.40 11.84
N PHE A 186 30.02 9.15 12.33
CA PHE A 186 30.96 9.87 11.44
C PHE A 186 32.24 9.11 11.06
N HIS A 187 32.45 7.88 11.57
CA HIS A 187 33.69 7.12 11.34
C HIS A 187 33.48 5.73 10.71
N TYR A 188 32.51 5.57 9.80
CA TYR A 188 32.58 4.46 8.83
C TYR A 188 33.59 4.83 7.74
N ALA A 189 34.87 4.82 8.11
CA ALA A 189 35.99 5.02 7.21
C ALA A 189 36.10 3.80 6.28
N GLY A 190 35.73 3.95 5.00
CA GLY A 190 36.23 3.03 3.97
C GLY A 190 35.36 2.76 2.73
N VAL A 191 34.10 3.19 2.68
CA VAL A 191 33.26 2.96 1.48
C VAL A 191 32.57 4.28 1.11
N ALA A 192 33.00 4.86 -0.01
CA ALA A 192 32.66 6.21 -0.46
C ALA A 192 31.18 6.46 -0.81
N GLU A 193 30.29 5.48 -0.66
CA GLU A 193 28.92 5.53 -1.21
C GLU A 193 27.78 5.52 -0.17
N MET A 194 28.06 5.37 1.13
CA MET A 194 27.00 5.40 2.16
C MET A 194 26.96 6.77 2.84
N ASN A 195 26.15 7.67 2.28
CA ASN A 195 25.92 9.01 2.84
C ASN A 195 25.56 8.98 4.34
N VAL A 196 26.23 9.85 5.10
CA VAL A 196 26.26 9.92 6.57
C VAL A 196 24.99 10.55 7.18
N THR A 197 23.81 10.26 6.62
CA THR A 197 22.49 10.71 7.13
C THR A 197 21.67 9.60 7.79
N LEU A 198 22.23 8.39 7.91
CA LEU A 198 21.50 7.12 8.13
C LEU A 198 20.98 6.84 9.55
N GLY A 199 21.21 7.73 10.52
CA GLY A 199 20.90 7.44 11.92
C GLY A 199 19.50 7.88 12.35
N LEU A 200 19.48 8.75 13.36
CA LEU A 200 18.26 9.30 13.92
C LEU A 200 17.40 10.09 12.91
N PRO A 201 17.97 10.93 12.01
CA PRO A 201 17.16 11.66 11.03
C PRO A 201 16.33 10.72 10.16
N ARG A 202 16.92 9.62 9.67
CA ARG A 202 16.24 8.63 8.85
C ARG A 202 15.09 7.93 9.59
N LEU A 203 15.29 7.62 10.87
CA LEU A 203 14.24 7.01 11.70
C LEU A 203 13.05 7.95 11.86
N ILE A 204 13.30 9.25 12.06
CA ILE A 204 12.25 10.29 12.12
C ILE A 204 11.48 10.35 10.80
N GLU A 205 12.16 10.34 9.64
CA GLU A 205 11.48 10.38 8.34
C GLU A 205 10.50 9.23 8.11
N ILE A 206 10.88 8.02 8.56
CA ILE A 206 10.07 6.81 8.42
C ILE A 206 8.85 6.88 9.36
N VAL A 207 9.06 7.25 10.62
CA VAL A 207 7.99 7.35 11.63
C VAL A 207 6.98 8.45 11.27
N ASP A 208 7.47 9.60 10.78
CA ASP A 208 6.63 10.72 10.34
C ASP A 208 5.98 10.48 8.95
N ALA A 209 6.28 9.36 8.30
CA ALA A 209 5.78 9.01 6.96
C ALA A 209 5.98 10.16 5.94
N ARG A 210 7.20 10.72 5.87
CA ARG A 210 7.50 11.81 4.94
C ARG A 210 7.29 11.38 3.49
N ARG A 211 6.63 12.24 2.70
CA ARG A 211 6.30 11.98 1.29
C ARG A 211 7.54 11.80 0.40
N VAL A 212 8.57 12.61 0.63
CA VAL A 212 9.85 12.52 -0.09
C VAL A 212 10.95 12.41 0.97
N PRO A 213 11.63 11.26 1.08
CA PRO A 213 12.74 11.11 2.01
C PRO A 213 13.97 11.88 1.53
N SER A 214 14.84 12.26 2.47
CA SER A 214 16.17 12.75 2.12
C SER A 214 16.98 11.58 1.56
N THR A 215 17.71 11.81 0.46
CA THR A 215 18.56 10.80 -0.20
C THR A 215 17.87 9.45 -0.48
N PRO A 216 16.88 9.39 -1.40
CA PRO A 216 16.25 8.12 -1.78
C PRO A 216 17.25 7.20 -2.49
N ILE A 217 17.26 5.93 -2.10
CA ILE A 217 18.10 4.88 -2.71
C ILE A 217 17.18 3.78 -3.21
N MET A 218 17.53 3.19 -4.36
CA MET A 218 16.78 2.10 -4.99
C MET A 218 17.72 0.95 -5.33
N GLU A 219 17.38 -0.25 -4.88
CA GLU A 219 18.07 -1.49 -5.28
C GLU A 219 17.32 -2.13 -6.45
N LEU A 220 18.02 -2.34 -7.56
CA LEU A 220 17.44 -2.90 -8.77
C LEU A 220 17.84 -4.36 -8.95
N TYR A 221 16.85 -5.25 -8.92
CA TYR A 221 17.03 -6.68 -9.19
C TYR A 221 16.65 -6.99 -10.63
N VAL A 222 17.63 -7.43 -11.42
CA VAL A 222 17.39 -7.93 -12.78
C VAL A 222 16.85 -9.37 -12.70
N LYS A 223 16.02 -9.84 -13.63
CA LYS A 223 15.46 -11.22 -13.57
C LYS A 223 16.29 -12.26 -14.34
N THR A 224 17.02 -11.82 -15.35
CA THR A 224 17.75 -12.67 -16.30
C THR A 224 18.99 -11.95 -16.78
N GLY A 225 20.10 -12.66 -16.97
CA GLY A 225 21.33 -12.07 -17.53
C GLY A 225 22.25 -11.39 -16.52
N HIS A 226 22.16 -11.75 -15.24
CA HIS A 226 23.00 -11.23 -14.15
C HIS A 226 24.52 -11.31 -14.41
N GLY A 227 24.98 -12.24 -15.25
CA GLY A 227 26.40 -12.43 -15.57
C GLY A 227 26.94 -11.53 -16.69
N ASP A 228 26.07 -10.87 -17.46
CA ASP A 228 26.48 -10.08 -18.63
C ASP A 228 26.74 -8.63 -18.23
N LEU A 229 28.01 -8.29 -17.97
CA LEU A 229 28.45 -6.93 -17.60
C LEU A 229 28.03 -5.86 -18.62
N GLU A 230 28.09 -6.16 -19.91
CA GLU A 230 27.72 -5.20 -20.96
C GLU A 230 26.23 -4.84 -20.94
N LYS A 231 25.36 -5.82 -20.65
CA LYS A 231 23.92 -5.59 -20.54
C LYS A 231 23.59 -4.78 -19.29
N MET A 232 24.27 -5.05 -18.18
CA MET A 232 24.09 -4.28 -16.94
C MET A 232 24.52 -2.83 -17.11
N ARG A 233 25.63 -2.57 -17.80
CA ARG A 233 26.06 -1.19 -18.12
C ARG A 233 25.03 -0.46 -18.97
N LYS A 234 24.49 -1.11 -20.01
CA LYS A 234 23.42 -0.52 -20.83
C LYS A 234 22.19 -0.15 -20.01
N ILE A 235 21.73 -1.06 -19.14
CA ILE A 235 20.60 -0.81 -18.24
C ILE A 235 20.90 0.34 -17.29
N ALA A 236 22.12 0.42 -16.74
CA ALA A 236 22.53 1.51 -15.87
C ALA A 236 22.46 2.86 -16.61
N THR A 237 23.02 2.95 -17.81
CA THR A 237 22.98 4.16 -18.64
C THR A 237 21.55 4.55 -19.06
N GLU A 238 20.65 3.59 -19.28
CA GLU A 238 19.24 3.89 -19.60
C GLU A 238 18.46 4.45 -18.41
N ILE A 239 18.87 4.11 -17.18
CA ILE A 239 18.21 4.56 -15.94
C ILE A 239 18.80 5.89 -15.45
N GLU A 240 20.08 6.13 -15.73
CA GLU A 240 20.76 7.38 -15.42
C GLU A 240 20.12 8.53 -16.20
N MET A 241 19.59 9.51 -15.48
CA MET A 241 19.05 10.73 -16.08
C MET A 241 20.14 11.79 -16.10
N THR A 242 20.71 12.02 -17.27
CA THR A 242 21.68 13.10 -17.50
C THR A 242 20.98 14.32 -18.10
N SER A 243 21.18 15.49 -17.51
CA SER A 243 20.68 16.77 -18.01
C SER A 243 21.78 17.54 -18.77
N LEU A 244 21.42 18.58 -19.52
CA LEU A 244 22.41 19.40 -20.24
C LEU A 244 23.40 20.08 -19.28
N GLU A 245 22.94 20.41 -18.07
CA GLU A 245 23.77 21.01 -17.01
C GLU A 245 24.86 20.06 -16.50
N ASP A 246 24.68 18.74 -16.66
CA ASP A 246 25.65 17.73 -16.22
C ASP A 246 26.78 17.51 -17.26
N VAL A 247 26.61 17.99 -18.50
CA VAL A 247 27.49 17.67 -19.65
C VAL A 247 28.04 18.92 -20.33
N ALA A 248 27.43 20.08 -20.12
CA ALA A 248 27.83 21.30 -20.78
C ALA A 248 27.83 22.51 -19.83
N SER A 249 28.88 23.31 -19.93
CA SER A 249 28.96 24.63 -19.33
C SER A 249 28.13 25.62 -20.14
N ILE A 250 27.11 26.20 -19.49
CA ILE A 250 26.17 27.13 -20.13
C ILE A 250 26.60 28.57 -19.81
N GLU A 251 27.08 29.28 -20.82
CA GLU A 251 27.39 30.70 -20.77
C GLU A 251 26.31 31.53 -21.48
N THR A 252 26.02 32.72 -20.96
CA THR A 252 25.04 33.63 -21.56
C THR A 252 25.75 34.86 -22.11
N ASP A 253 25.74 35.03 -23.43
CA ASP A 253 26.19 36.26 -24.10
C ASP A 253 25.02 37.23 -24.25
N LEU A 254 25.01 38.26 -23.41
CA LEU A 254 23.98 39.30 -23.36
C LEU A 254 24.07 40.28 -24.54
N VAL A 255 25.23 40.41 -25.19
CA VAL A 255 25.43 41.38 -26.28
C VAL A 255 24.75 40.89 -27.55
N ASN A 256 24.93 39.60 -27.85
CA ASN A 256 24.32 38.95 -29.00
C ASN A 256 22.97 38.28 -28.69
N MET A 257 22.52 38.33 -27.43
CA MET A 257 21.31 37.65 -26.93
C MET A 257 21.33 36.15 -27.24
N ARG A 258 22.44 35.47 -26.89
CA ARG A 258 22.65 34.04 -27.16
C ARG A 258 23.03 33.29 -25.89
N VAL A 259 22.64 32.03 -25.84
CA VAL A 259 23.12 31.07 -24.86
C VAL A 259 24.09 30.15 -25.57
N LEU A 260 25.33 30.10 -25.08
CA LEU A 260 26.40 29.25 -25.57
C LEU A 260 26.53 28.08 -24.61
N ALA A 261 26.38 26.87 -25.10
CA ALA A 261 26.65 25.66 -24.33
C ALA A 261 27.94 25.05 -24.87
N PHE A 262 28.98 25.03 -24.03
CA PHE A 262 30.23 24.36 -24.34
C PHE A 262 30.19 22.96 -23.72
N PRO A 263 30.38 21.89 -24.50
CA PRO A 263 30.54 20.56 -23.90
C PRO A 263 31.80 20.55 -23.04
N ASP A 264 31.70 20.03 -21.83
CA ASP A 264 32.85 19.79 -20.96
C ASP A 264 33.75 18.65 -21.48
#